data_AF-A0A5C6AVX1-F1
#
_entry.id   AF-A0A5C6AVX1-F1
#
_cell.length_a   1.000
_cell.length_b   1.000
_cell.length_c   1.000
_cell.angle_alpha   90.00
_cell.angle_beta   90.00
_cell.angle_gamma   90.00
#
_symmetry.space_group_name_H-M   'P 1'
#
loop_
_entity.id
_entity.type
_entity.pdbx_description
1 polymer ?
#
loop_
_entity_poly.entity_id
_entity_poly.type
_entity_poly.pdbx_seq_one_letter_code
_entity_poly.pdbx_strand_id
1 'polypeptide(L)'
;MNERYLLIFLRLVGLTALLAFGAALMPERWMIEIAEELGIKSFPEHPLTFYLARNLSLLYGYVGAVMLLVASDLARYRPLVSWMAKGTISFGVLQLIVDAMSGLPTWWTLGEGTSTLIGGVMLWWLDRRTPSSGP
;
A
#
# COMPACT_ATOMS: atom_id res chain seq x y z
N MET A 1 -0.34 -25.07 1.99
CA MET A 1 -1.28 -24.19 1.27
C MET A 1 -0.74 -23.97 -0.13
N ASN A 2 -1.59 -23.82 -1.14
CA ASN A 2 -1.12 -23.71 -2.53
C ASN A 2 -0.42 -22.35 -2.77
N GLU A 3 0.74 -22.35 -3.41
CA GLU A 3 1.53 -21.16 -3.79
C GLU A 3 0.68 -20.13 -4.57
N ARG A 4 -0.33 -20.62 -5.29
CA ARG A 4 -1.30 -19.82 -6.01
C ARG A 4 -1.96 -18.71 -5.16
N TYR A 5 -2.23 -18.94 -3.88
CA TYR A 5 -2.87 -17.92 -3.03
C TYR A 5 -1.94 -16.73 -2.76
N LEU A 6 -0.66 -16.99 -2.51
CA LEU A 6 0.34 -15.95 -2.31
C LEU A 6 0.55 -15.14 -3.60
N LEU A 7 0.60 -15.82 -4.75
CA LEU A 7 0.68 -15.16 -6.06
C LEU A 7 -0.54 -14.28 -6.34
N ILE A 8 -1.75 -14.80 -6.10
CA ILE A 8 -2.99 -14.02 -6.29
C ILE A 8 -2.97 -12.79 -5.38
N PHE A 9 -2.60 -12.94 -4.12
CA PHE A 9 -2.51 -11.82 -3.18
C PHE A 9 -1.53 -10.75 -3.67
N LEU A 10 -0.29 -11.13 -4.00
CA LEU A 10 0.73 -10.20 -4.51
C LEU A 10 0.27 -9.50 -5.80
N ARG A 11 -0.39 -10.22 -6.72
CA ARG A 11 -0.88 -9.66 -7.97
C ARG A 11 -2.04 -8.71 -7.76
N LEU A 12 -3.02 -9.08 -6.93
CA LEU A 12 -4.17 -8.22 -6.67
C LEU A 12 -3.74 -6.93 -6.00
N VAL A 13 -2.96 -7.00 -4.92
CA VAL A 13 -2.46 -5.81 -4.22
C VAL A 13 -1.51 -5.00 -5.11
N GLY A 14 -0.65 -5.67 -5.87
CA GLY A 14 0.26 -5.00 -6.80
C GLY A 14 -0.49 -4.23 -7.90
N LEU A 15 -1.49 -4.86 -8.53
CA LEU A 15 -2.31 -4.24 -9.58
C LEU A 15 -3.15 -3.09 -9.05
N THR A 16 -3.74 -3.20 -7.86
CA THR A 16 -4.49 -2.10 -7.27
C THR A 16 -3.58 -0.93 -6.91
N ALA A 17 -2.39 -1.20 -6.37
CA ALA A 17 -1.41 -0.17 -6.04
C ALA A 17 -0.89 0.58 -7.29
N LEU A 18 -0.83 -0.06 -8.47
CA LEU A 18 -0.48 0.63 -9.71
C LEU A 18 -1.44 1.77 -10.08
N LEU A 19 -2.70 1.72 -9.63
CA LEU A 19 -3.66 2.82 -9.85
C LEU A 19 -3.19 4.13 -9.21
N ALA A 20 -2.29 4.06 -8.21
CA ALA A 20 -1.68 5.24 -7.60
C ALA A 20 -0.84 6.06 -8.59
N PHE A 21 -0.33 5.48 -9.68
CA PHE A 21 0.27 6.27 -10.76
C PHE A 21 -0.76 7.19 -11.44
N GLY A 22 -1.99 6.72 -11.62
CA GLY A 22 -3.09 7.53 -12.11
C GLY A 22 -3.43 8.66 -11.13
N ALA A 23 -3.54 8.34 -9.84
CA ALA A 23 -3.77 9.34 -8.79
C ALA A 23 -2.65 10.39 -8.74
N ALA A 24 -1.39 10.00 -8.96
CA ALA A 24 -0.25 10.92 -8.99
C ALA A 24 -0.32 11.94 -10.14
N LEU A 25 -1.04 11.64 -11.22
CA LEU A 25 -1.16 12.50 -12.40
C LEU A 25 -2.50 13.22 -12.50
N MET A 26 -3.43 12.97 -11.56
CA MET A 26 -4.75 13.57 -11.64
C MET A 26 -4.73 15.10 -11.46
N PRO A 27 -5.71 15.83 -12.00
CA PRO A 27 -5.84 17.27 -11.79
C PRO A 27 -5.98 17.62 -10.31
N GLU A 28 -5.47 18.79 -9.92
CA GLU A 28 -5.59 19.32 -8.54
C GLU A 28 -7.05 19.39 -8.08
N ARG A 29 -7.96 19.77 -8.99
CA ARG A 29 -9.40 19.80 -8.73
C ARG A 29 -9.95 18.46 -8.23
N TRP A 30 -9.53 17.34 -8.83
CA TRP A 30 -10.00 16.01 -8.42
C TRP A 30 -9.48 15.64 -7.03
N MET A 31 -8.25 16.02 -6.69
CA MET A 31 -7.71 15.83 -5.33
C MET A 31 -8.53 16.57 -4.28
N ILE A 32 -8.90 17.82 -4.57
CA ILE A 32 -9.69 18.66 -3.67
C ILE A 32 -11.10 18.07 -3.51
N GLU A 33 -11.79 17.80 -4.63
CA GLU A 33 -13.15 17.21 -4.64
C GLU A 33 -13.20 15.90 -3.83
N ILE A 34 -12.27 14.97 -4.08
CA ILE A 34 -12.20 13.70 -3.36
C ILE A 34 -11.90 13.93 -1.87
N ALA A 35 -10.98 14.82 -1.52
CA ALA A 35 -10.67 15.12 -0.12
C ALA A 35 -11.88 15.68 0.64
N GLU A 36 -12.65 16.58 0.00
CA GLU A 36 -13.88 17.14 0.56
C GLU A 36 -14.97 16.07 0.76
N GLU A 37 -15.16 15.18 -0.23
CA GLU A 37 -16.07 14.02 -0.12
C GLU A 37 -15.70 13.09 1.04
N LEU A 38 -14.40 12.94 1.31
CA LEU A 38 -13.86 12.18 2.44
C LEU A 38 -13.88 12.98 3.76
N GLY A 39 -14.51 14.15 3.79
CA GLY A 39 -14.69 14.96 5.00
C GLY A 39 -13.46 15.76 5.41
N ILE A 40 -12.43 15.88 4.55
CA ILE A 40 -11.28 16.77 4.74
C ILE A 40 -11.70 18.17 4.24
N LYS A 41 -12.31 18.95 5.13
CA LYS A 41 -12.99 20.23 4.80
C LYS A 41 -12.06 21.40 4.42
N SER A 42 -10.76 21.18 4.36
CA SER A 42 -9.77 22.24 4.14
C SER A 42 -8.49 21.67 3.53
N PHE A 43 -8.60 21.08 2.33
CA PHE A 43 -7.44 20.63 1.58
C PHE A 43 -6.56 21.85 1.23
N PRO A 44 -5.34 21.98 1.78
CA PRO A 44 -4.56 23.19 1.58
C PRO A 44 -4.06 23.29 0.13
N GLU A 45 -4.53 24.29 -0.61
CA GLU A 45 -4.09 24.61 -1.97
C GLU A 45 -2.70 25.26 -1.98
N HIS A 46 -1.70 24.50 -1.54
CA HIS A 46 -0.31 24.91 -1.48
C HIS A 46 0.55 23.95 -2.31
N PRO A 47 1.55 24.42 -3.08
CA PRO A 47 2.35 23.57 -3.96
C PRO A 47 2.96 22.36 -3.25
N LEU A 48 3.37 22.53 -1.99
CA LEU A 48 3.93 21.43 -1.19
C LEU A 48 2.91 20.32 -0.90
N THR A 49 1.63 20.66 -0.70
CA THR A 49 0.56 19.67 -0.45
C THR A 49 0.40 18.73 -1.64
N PHE A 50 0.25 19.30 -2.84
CA PHE A 50 0.13 18.52 -4.07
C PHE A 50 1.41 17.75 -4.38
N TYR A 51 2.58 18.37 -4.19
CA TYR A 51 3.85 17.70 -4.36
C TYR A 51 3.96 16.44 -3.48
N LEU A 52 3.65 16.55 -2.19
CA LEU A 52 3.71 15.42 -1.25
C LEU A 52 2.68 14.34 -1.61
N ALA A 53 1.43 14.72 -1.89
CA ALA A 53 0.37 13.78 -2.27
C ALA A 53 0.72 13.00 -3.55
N ARG A 54 1.26 13.68 -4.56
CA ARG A 54 1.69 13.06 -5.82
C ARG A 54 2.88 12.13 -5.61
N ASN A 55 3.90 12.56 -4.86
CA ASN A 55 5.07 11.71 -4.59
C ASN A 55 4.72 10.47 -3.76
N LEU A 56 3.82 10.61 -2.78
CA LEU A 56 3.31 9.47 -2.02
C LEU A 56 2.58 8.48 -2.95
N SER A 57 1.76 9.00 -3.86
CA SER A 57 1.07 8.18 -4.86
C SER A 57 2.06 7.48 -5.81
N LEU A 58 3.12 8.16 -6.26
CA LEU A 58 4.19 7.53 -7.04
C LEU A 58 4.89 6.43 -6.26
N LEU A 59 5.21 6.66 -4.98
CA LEU A 59 5.84 5.67 -4.13
C LEU A 59 4.99 4.41 -4.01
N TYR A 60 3.67 4.55 -3.77
CA TYR A 60 2.75 3.40 -3.74
C TYR A 60 2.63 2.71 -5.09
N GLY A 61 2.63 3.46 -6.20
CA GLY A 61 2.69 2.89 -7.55
C GLY A 61 3.92 2.00 -7.75
N TYR A 62 5.10 2.45 -7.32
CA TYR A 62 6.32 1.64 -7.37
C TYR A 62 6.31 0.45 -6.41
N VAL A 63 5.71 0.57 -5.23
CA VAL A 63 5.47 -0.58 -4.34
C VAL A 63 4.63 -1.63 -5.06
N GLY A 64 3.59 -1.22 -5.77
CA GLY A 64 2.77 -2.09 -6.62
C GLY A 64 3.59 -2.78 -7.72
N ALA A 65 4.43 -2.02 -8.43
CA ALA A 65 5.31 -2.56 -9.45
C ALA A 65 6.29 -3.61 -8.90
N VAL A 66 6.88 -3.37 -7.73
CA VAL A 66 7.76 -4.33 -7.04
C VAL A 66 6.98 -5.58 -6.63
N MET A 67 5.75 -5.46 -6.12
CA MET A 67 4.90 -6.61 -5.81
C MET A 67 4.64 -7.49 -7.04
N LEU A 68 4.38 -6.89 -8.20
CA LEU A 68 4.19 -7.63 -9.44
C LEU A 68 5.46 -8.28 -9.96
N LEU A 69 6.62 -7.61 -9.82
CA LEU A 69 7.92 -8.17 -10.13
C LEU A 69 8.18 -9.42 -9.27
N VAL A 70 7.93 -9.34 -7.97
CA VAL A 70 8.06 -10.49 -7.05
C VAL A 70 7.09 -11.61 -7.44
N ALA A 71 5.87 -11.28 -7.85
CA ALA A 71 4.88 -12.26 -8.30
C ALA A 71 5.16 -12.86 -9.70
N SER A 72 6.14 -12.33 -10.44
CA SER A 72 6.57 -12.86 -11.74
C SER A 72 7.53 -14.05 -11.60
N ASP A 73 8.35 -14.04 -10.55
CA ASP A 73 9.31 -15.11 -10.22
C ASP A 73 9.38 -15.30 -8.69
N LEU A 74 8.33 -15.92 -8.14
CA LEU A 74 8.16 -16.05 -6.70
C LEU A 74 9.23 -16.95 -6.06
N ALA A 75 9.72 -17.96 -6.79
CA ALA A 75 10.77 -18.85 -6.30
C ALA A 75 12.08 -18.08 -6.06
N ARG A 76 12.49 -17.24 -7.03
CA ARG A 76 13.69 -16.42 -6.92
C ARG A 76 13.57 -15.34 -5.85
N TYR A 77 12.42 -14.69 -5.76
CA TYR A 77 12.21 -13.55 -4.85
C TYR A 77 11.64 -13.95 -3.49
N ARG A 78 11.64 -15.24 -3.15
CA ARG A 78 10.98 -15.70 -1.92
C ARG A 78 11.47 -15.05 -0.63
N PRO A 79 12.78 -14.83 -0.42
CA PRO A 79 13.27 -14.12 0.76
C PRO A 79 12.74 -12.68 0.85
N LEU A 80 12.50 -12.02 -0.29
CA LEU A 80 12.00 -10.65 -0.35
C LEU A 80 10.55 -10.58 0.14
N VAL A 81 9.72 -11.59 -0.13
CA VAL A 81 8.33 -11.66 0.36
C VAL A 81 8.27 -11.55 1.89
N SER A 82 9.18 -12.23 2.59
CA SER A 82 9.23 -12.18 4.06
C SER A 82 9.59 -10.79 4.58
N TRP A 83 10.53 -10.11 3.90
CA TRP A 83 10.89 -8.72 4.21
C TRP A 83 9.76 -7.74 3.89
N MET A 84 9.07 -7.94 2.77
CA MET A 84 7.89 -7.15 2.41
C MET A 84 6.81 -7.30 3.47
N ALA A 85 6.52 -8.50 3.95
CA ALA A 85 5.51 -8.72 4.98
C ALA A 85 5.85 -7.97 6.28
N LYS A 86 7.10 -8.10 6.78
CA LYS A 86 7.57 -7.36 7.96
C LYS A 86 7.51 -5.84 7.73
N GLY A 87 7.95 -5.40 6.56
CA GLY A 87 7.92 -4.01 6.14
C GLY A 87 6.50 -3.44 6.14
N THR A 88 5.55 -4.13 5.52
CA THR A 88 4.13 -3.73 5.46
C THR A 88 3.49 -3.70 6.85
N ILE A 89 3.79 -4.67 7.72
CA ILE A 89 3.32 -4.65 9.12
C ILE A 89 3.86 -3.41 9.83
N SER A 90 5.18 -3.18 9.76
CA SER A 90 5.80 -2.01 10.39
C SER A 90 5.25 -0.70 9.81
N PHE A 91 5.03 -0.66 8.50
CA PHE A 91 4.50 0.49 7.80
C PHE A 91 3.07 0.80 8.26
N GLY A 92 2.19 -0.20 8.35
CA GLY A 92 0.82 0.00 8.86
C GLY A 92 0.79 0.53 10.29
N VAL A 93 1.68 0.06 11.18
CA VAL A 93 1.80 0.61 12.55
C VAL A 93 2.27 2.07 12.53
N LEU A 94 3.32 2.38 11.76
CA LEU A 94 3.84 3.74 11.65
C LEU A 94 2.81 4.68 11.01
N GLN A 95 2.03 4.19 10.05
CA GLN A 95 0.98 4.93 9.39
C GLN A 95 -0.14 5.30 10.38
N LEU A 96 -0.59 4.36 11.22
CA LEU A 96 -1.54 4.66 12.31
C LEU A 96 -1.04 5.79 13.22
N ILE A 97 0.26 5.80 13.55
CA ILE A 97 0.87 6.85 14.37
C ILE A 97 0.88 8.19 13.61
N VAL A 98 1.31 8.19 12.36
CA VAL A 98 1.39 9.41 11.52
C VAL A 98 0.00 10.00 11.28
N ASP A 99 -1.00 9.18 10.98
CA ASP A 99 -2.38 9.63 10.75
C ASP A 99 -2.97 10.26 12.01
N ALA A 100 -2.70 9.65 13.18
CA ALA A 100 -3.10 10.20 14.47
C ALA A 100 -2.40 11.54 14.78
N MET A 101 -1.09 11.63 14.51
CA MET A 101 -0.33 12.89 14.65
C MET A 101 -0.81 13.98 13.69
N SER A 102 -1.30 13.58 12.52
CA SER A 102 -1.79 14.50 11.46
C SER A 102 -3.22 14.95 11.69
N GLY A 103 -3.92 14.42 12.70
CA GLY A 103 -5.29 14.81 13.04
C GLY A 103 -6.32 14.37 12.00
N LEU A 104 -6.05 13.30 11.24
CA LEU A 104 -6.99 12.77 10.26
C LEU A 104 -8.24 12.17 10.95
N PRO A 105 -9.38 12.08 10.26
CA PRO A 105 -10.58 11.47 10.82
C PRO A 105 -10.31 10.04 11.29
N THR A 106 -10.87 9.64 12.45
CA THR A 106 -10.60 8.33 13.04
C THR A 106 -10.95 7.16 12.11
N TRP A 107 -12.01 7.30 11.32
CA TRP A 107 -12.38 6.27 10.34
C TRP A 107 -11.33 6.11 9.23
N TRP A 108 -10.66 7.20 8.84
CA TRP A 108 -9.56 7.20 7.88
C TRP A 108 -8.33 6.54 8.49
N THR A 109 -7.90 7.01 9.66
CA THR A 109 -6.75 6.46 10.39
C THR A 109 -6.91 4.95 10.61
N LEU A 110 -8.07 4.52 11.11
CA LEU A 110 -8.33 3.09 11.30
C LEU A 110 -8.41 2.35 9.97
N GLY A 111 -9.07 2.92 8.95
CA GLY A 111 -9.20 2.29 7.64
C GLY A 111 -7.84 2.08 6.97
N GLU A 112 -7.05 3.14 6.81
CA GLU A 112 -5.79 3.13 6.09
C GLU A 112 -4.76 2.28 6.85
N GLY A 113 -4.44 2.63 8.10
CA GLY A 113 -3.39 1.96 8.86
C GLY A 113 -3.71 0.51 9.22
N THR A 114 -4.97 0.21 9.60
CA THR A 114 -5.36 -1.17 9.96
C THR A 114 -5.46 -2.06 8.73
N SER A 115 -5.94 -1.56 7.59
CA SER A 115 -5.99 -2.36 6.36
C SER A 115 -4.58 -2.73 5.87
N THR A 116 -3.64 -1.78 5.92
CA THR A 116 -2.22 -2.03 5.63
C THR A 116 -1.63 -3.07 6.58
N LEU A 117 -1.90 -2.94 7.89
CA LEU A 117 -1.44 -3.89 8.90
C LEU A 117 -1.97 -5.31 8.64
N ILE A 118 -3.28 -5.43 8.40
CA ILE A 118 -3.94 -6.71 8.06
C ILE A 118 -3.33 -7.29 6.79
N GLY A 119 -3.12 -6.47 5.76
CA GLY A 119 -2.47 -6.90 4.52
C GLY A 119 -1.07 -7.45 4.74
N GLY A 120 -0.26 -6.81 5.59
CA GLY A 120 1.06 -7.30 5.97
C GLY A 120 1.01 -8.62 6.75
N VAL A 121 0.08 -8.76 7.70
CA VAL A 121 -0.12 -10.01 8.46
C VAL A 121 -0.59 -11.14 7.54
N MET A 122 -1.51 -10.85 6.61
CA MET A 122 -1.95 -11.80 5.60
C MET A 122 -0.79 -12.24 4.71
N LEU A 123 0.04 -11.32 4.23
CA LEU A 123 1.21 -11.63 3.43
C LEU A 123 2.18 -12.54 4.20
N TRP A 124 2.47 -12.22 5.46
CA TRP A 124 3.32 -13.03 6.34
C TRP A 124 2.75 -14.44 6.55
N TRP A 125 1.44 -14.54 6.80
CA TRP A 125 0.76 -15.81 7.00
C TRP A 125 0.75 -16.68 5.74
N LEU A 126 0.49 -16.07 4.57
CA LEU A 126 0.54 -16.72 3.27
C LEU A 126 1.95 -17.24 2.94
N ASP A 127 2.96 -16.42 3.21
CA ASP A 127 4.36 -16.78 3.04
C ASP A 127 4.75 -17.98 3.93
N ARG A 128 4.43 -17.94 5.22
CA ARG A 128 4.74 -19.03 6.16
C ARG A 128 4.09 -20.37 5.80
N ARG A 129 2.95 -20.36 5.11
CA ARG A 129 2.17 -21.56 4.76
C ARG A 129 2.39 -22.08 3.33
N THR A 130 3.18 -21.36 2.54
CA THR A 130 3.58 -21.79 1.21
C THR A 130 4.94 -22.46 1.35
N PRO A 131 5.09 -23.76 1.06
CA PRO A 131 6.40 -24.41 1.07
C PRO A 131 7.37 -23.65 0.17
N SER A 132 8.63 -23.53 0.60
CA SER A 132 9.70 -23.13 -0.32
C SER A 132 9.91 -24.31 -1.26
N SER A 133 9.49 -24.17 -2.53
CA SER A 133 9.87 -25.07 -3.61
C SER A 133 11.38 -24.87 -3.86
N GLY A 134 12.20 -25.41 -2.97
CA GLY A 134 13.63 -25.58 -3.26
C GLY A 134 13.83 -26.71 -4.27
N PRO A 135 14.95 -26.74 -4.99
CA PRO A 135 15.35 -27.92 -5.75
C PRO A 135 15.40 -29.17 -4.86
#